data_AF-S0JGF4-F1
#
_entry.id   AF-S0JGF4-F1
#
_cell.length_a   1.000
_cell.length_b   1.000
_cell.length_c   1.000
_cell.angle_alpha   90.00
_cell.angle_beta   90.00
_cell.angle_gamma   90.00
#
_symmetry.space_group_name_H-M   'P 1'
#
loop_
_entity.id
_entity.type
_entity.pdbx_description
1 polymer ?
#
loop_
_entity_poly.entity_id
_entity_poly.type
_entity_poly.pdbx_seq_one_letter_code
_entity_poly.pdbx_strand_id
1 'polypeptide(L)'
;MGWFDEQIKQRKQNDQDVFADAFINIAGAVMGSHVSAALNDERQQMKNAFDEILRFYHINTKDIPDNITDRNEQLEYLLRPHGIMRRTVTLSKGWYKDAIGAMLGIRKSDGMVVALIPTGFSGYRYRDMETGKQVKINGKNQELFEEEAIAFYRPLPLKALGISDLMRYILGTLSPADFVMTGASALAVALIGMLSPKLNNLLFSRVIEDGSTQILLAITVFMICVTLSSLLINGVKSLITARINTKMSISVQAAIMSRLMSLPAGFFKNYSSGELSARAQCSNSLCEMLVSVALTTGLTSVFSLVYISQIFVYAPALVIPSLIITLATVAFTGVSALVQMKVSKKRWSCPQKRAECPMG
;
A
#
# COMPACT_ATOMS: atom_id res chain seq x y z
N MET A 1 31.10 24.79 -22.37
CA MET A 1 31.70 24.22 -21.15
C MET A 1 33.15 23.93 -21.48
N GLY A 2 34.08 24.53 -20.74
CA GLY A 2 35.49 24.58 -21.12
C GLY A 2 36.19 23.26 -20.82
N TRP A 3 37.03 22.79 -21.75
CA TRP A 3 37.90 21.61 -21.61
C TRP A 3 38.73 21.58 -20.30
N PHE A 4 39.02 22.76 -19.73
CA PHE A 4 39.67 22.91 -18.43
C PHE A 4 38.80 22.47 -17.24
N ASP A 5 37.49 22.72 -17.26
CA ASP A 5 36.59 22.26 -16.18
C ASP A 5 36.50 20.73 -16.18
N GLU A 6 36.53 20.13 -17.35
CA GLU A 6 36.48 18.68 -17.53
C GLU A 6 37.75 18.01 -17.02
N GLN A 7 38.93 18.62 -17.29
CA GLN A 7 40.20 18.19 -16.70
C GLN A 7 40.27 18.37 -15.18
N ILE A 8 39.77 19.48 -14.64
CA ILE A 8 39.78 19.70 -13.18
C ILE A 8 38.85 18.69 -12.49
N LYS A 9 37.70 18.40 -13.10
CA LYS A 9 36.77 17.39 -12.59
C LYS A 9 37.37 15.97 -12.65
N GLN A 10 38.07 15.64 -13.73
CA GLN A 10 38.79 14.38 -13.86
C GLN A 10 39.91 14.25 -12.85
N ARG A 11 40.74 15.29 -12.65
CA ARG A 11 41.81 15.27 -11.64
C ARG A 11 41.25 15.16 -10.23
N LYS A 12 40.16 15.86 -9.93
CA LYS A 12 39.53 15.77 -8.62
C LYS A 12 38.97 14.37 -8.33
N GLN A 13 38.40 13.70 -9.34
CA GLN A 13 37.97 12.30 -9.20
C GLN A 13 39.17 11.37 -9.04
N ASN A 14 40.20 11.52 -9.88
CA ASN A 14 41.38 10.67 -9.84
C ASN A 14 42.17 10.84 -8.53
N ASP A 15 42.27 12.07 -8.01
CA ASP A 15 42.91 12.34 -6.72
C ASP A 15 42.07 11.75 -5.57
N GLN A 16 40.74 11.80 -5.64
CA GLN A 16 39.87 11.16 -4.63
C GLN A 16 40.00 9.63 -4.63
N ASP A 17 40.08 9.02 -5.82
CA ASP A 17 40.23 7.56 -5.97
C ASP A 17 41.62 7.10 -5.46
N VAL A 18 42.69 7.83 -5.80
CA VAL A 18 44.05 7.55 -5.30
C VAL A 18 44.16 7.75 -3.78
N PHE A 19 43.47 8.75 -3.22
CA PHE A 19 43.47 8.99 -1.77
C PHE A 19 42.72 7.89 -1.01
N ALA A 20 41.63 7.37 -1.57
CA ALA A 20 40.86 6.26 -1.00
C ALA A 20 41.68 4.96 -0.97
N ASP A 21 42.38 4.64 -2.07
CA ASP A 21 43.27 3.48 -2.13
C ASP A 21 44.46 3.59 -1.16
N ALA A 22 44.98 4.79 -0.94
CA ALA A 22 46.02 5.04 0.06
C ALA A 22 45.51 4.77 1.48
N PHE A 23 44.28 5.21 1.81
CA PHE A 23 43.67 4.93 3.11
C PHE A 23 43.42 3.43 3.33
N ILE A 24 42.98 2.71 2.30
CA ILE A 24 42.75 1.25 2.37
C ILE A 24 44.08 0.51 2.59
N ASN A 25 45.15 0.91 1.90
CA ASN A 25 46.47 0.31 2.08
C ASN A 25 47.09 0.64 3.45
N ILE A 26 46.92 1.86 3.96
CA ILE A 26 47.38 2.26 5.30
C ILE A 26 46.58 1.51 6.37
N ALA A 27 45.25 1.39 6.21
CA ALA A 27 44.40 0.63 7.11
C ALA A 27 44.74 -0.87 7.08
N GLY A 28 45.00 -1.45 5.91
CA GLY A 28 45.42 -2.84 5.74
C GLY A 28 46.80 -3.13 6.35
N ALA A 29 47.73 -2.18 6.29
CA ALA A 29 49.06 -2.31 6.87
C ALA A 29 49.06 -2.22 8.42
N VAL A 30 48.08 -1.51 9.00
CA VAL A 30 47.97 -1.30 10.46
C VAL A 30 47.00 -2.30 11.13
N MET A 31 45.95 -2.74 10.44
CA MET A 31 44.89 -3.62 11.00
C MET A 31 44.90 -5.06 10.47
N GLY A 32 45.73 -5.40 9.48
CA GLY A 32 45.89 -6.76 8.96
C GLY A 32 44.82 -7.19 7.94
N SER A 33 45.19 -8.12 7.05
CA SER A 33 44.43 -8.55 5.86
C SER A 33 43.09 -9.25 6.13
N HIS A 34 42.83 -9.67 7.37
CA HIS A 34 41.54 -10.28 7.78
C HIS A 34 40.41 -9.26 7.88
N VAL A 35 40.71 -7.97 8.13
CA VAL A 35 39.69 -6.91 8.23
C VAL A 35 39.18 -6.50 6.85
N SER A 36 40.01 -6.57 5.81
CA SER A 36 39.61 -6.31 4.42
C SER A 36 38.62 -7.34 3.87
N ALA A 37 38.74 -8.61 4.31
CA ALA A 37 37.79 -9.67 3.97
C ALA A 37 36.44 -9.47 4.69
N ALA A 38 36.47 -9.09 5.98
CA ALA A 38 35.27 -8.77 6.75
C ALA A 38 34.51 -7.54 6.19
N LEU A 39 35.25 -6.51 5.77
CA LEU A 39 34.68 -5.32 5.10
C LEU A 39 34.05 -5.65 3.74
N ASN A 40 34.66 -6.54 2.96
CA ASN A 40 34.08 -7.00 1.69
C ASN A 40 32.82 -7.84 1.89
N ASP A 41 32.81 -8.74 2.90
CA ASP A 41 31.63 -9.52 3.26
C ASP A 41 30.48 -8.63 3.76
N GLU A 42 30.75 -7.65 4.61
CA GLU A 42 29.76 -6.66 5.05
C GLU A 42 29.18 -5.85 3.88
N ARG A 43 30.03 -5.40 2.95
CA ARG A 43 29.61 -4.62 1.77
C ARG A 43 28.71 -5.45 0.85
N GLN A 44 29.04 -6.72 0.65
CA GLN A 44 28.28 -7.64 -0.20
C GLN A 44 26.95 -8.06 0.46
N GLN A 45 26.93 -8.21 1.77
CA GLN A 45 25.73 -8.50 2.56
C GLN A 45 24.76 -7.31 2.61
N MET A 46 25.28 -6.09 2.76
CA MET A 46 24.48 -4.87 2.64
C MET A 46 23.86 -4.76 1.24
N LYS A 47 24.66 -4.98 0.18
CA LYS A 47 24.16 -5.01 -1.21
C LYS A 47 23.04 -6.03 -1.38
N ASN A 48 23.15 -7.22 -0.80
CA ASN A 48 22.09 -8.24 -0.86
C ASN A 48 20.79 -7.81 -0.16
N ALA A 49 20.89 -7.19 1.03
CA ALA A 49 19.72 -6.68 1.74
C ALA A 49 19.04 -5.54 0.96
N PHE A 50 19.82 -4.65 0.33
CA PHE A 50 19.32 -3.59 -0.52
C PHE A 50 18.68 -4.12 -1.81
N ASP A 51 19.32 -5.07 -2.47
CA ASP A 51 18.79 -5.75 -3.66
C ASP A 51 17.44 -6.41 -3.34
N GLU A 52 17.27 -7.01 -2.15
CA GLU A 52 16.00 -7.63 -1.76
C GLU A 52 14.87 -6.60 -1.59
N ILE A 53 15.17 -5.43 -1.04
CA ILE A 53 14.22 -4.31 -0.89
C ILE A 53 13.90 -3.67 -2.25
N LEU A 54 14.91 -3.45 -3.09
CA LEU A 54 14.73 -2.88 -4.43
C LEU A 54 13.95 -3.84 -5.33
N ARG A 55 14.23 -5.15 -5.23
CA ARG A 55 13.45 -6.20 -5.90
C ARG A 55 12.01 -6.25 -5.41
N PHE A 56 11.76 -6.04 -4.11
CA PHE A 56 10.39 -5.91 -3.59
C PHE A 56 9.66 -4.73 -4.24
N TYR A 57 10.34 -3.59 -4.44
CA TYR A 57 9.76 -2.41 -5.11
C TYR A 57 9.77 -2.46 -6.65
N HIS A 58 10.29 -3.53 -7.25
CA HIS A 58 10.44 -3.73 -8.70
C HIS A 58 11.31 -2.65 -9.35
N ILE A 59 12.39 -2.25 -8.67
CA ILE A 59 13.35 -1.26 -9.16
C ILE A 59 14.63 -1.99 -9.54
N ASN A 60 15.16 -1.72 -10.73
CA ASN A 60 16.43 -2.30 -11.19
C ASN A 60 17.57 -1.74 -10.35
N THR A 61 18.35 -2.64 -9.76
CA THR A 61 19.54 -2.35 -8.97
C THR A 61 20.64 -1.81 -9.88
N LYS A 62 21.25 -0.69 -9.48
CA LYS A 62 22.51 -0.20 -10.04
C LYS A 62 23.63 -0.57 -9.09
N ASP A 63 24.79 -0.91 -9.64
CA ASP A 63 25.99 -1.16 -8.84
C ASP A 63 26.41 0.09 -8.05
N ILE A 64 26.76 -0.13 -6.78
CA ILE A 64 27.26 0.91 -5.86
C ILE A 64 28.71 1.21 -6.27
N PRO A 65 29.09 2.48 -6.56
CA PRO A 65 30.48 2.84 -6.81
C PRO A 65 31.35 2.60 -5.57
N ASP A 66 32.56 2.08 -5.76
CA ASP A 66 33.48 1.74 -4.67
C ASP A 66 33.95 2.93 -3.81
N ASN A 67 33.69 4.17 -4.28
CA ASN A 67 34.07 5.43 -3.63
C ASN A 67 33.15 5.83 -2.44
N ILE A 68 32.02 5.13 -2.21
CA ILE A 68 31.13 5.42 -1.09
C ILE A 68 31.32 4.35 0.00
N THR A 69 31.99 4.72 1.09
CA THR A 69 32.28 3.80 2.21
C THR A 69 31.25 3.92 3.34
N ASP A 70 30.63 5.10 3.50
CA ASP A 70 29.65 5.33 4.56
C ASP A 70 28.30 4.66 4.27
N ARG A 71 27.76 3.96 5.29
CA ARG A 71 26.52 3.18 5.22
C ARG A 71 25.31 4.04 4.85
N ASN A 72 25.22 5.24 5.40
CA ASN A 72 24.12 6.16 5.09
C ASN A 72 24.25 6.75 3.69
N GLU A 73 25.48 7.01 3.26
CA GLU A 73 25.78 7.60 1.96
C GLU A 73 25.56 6.60 0.80
N GLN A 74 25.89 5.31 1.00
CA GLN A 74 25.55 4.22 0.06
C GLN A 74 24.03 4.09 -0.10
N LEU A 75 23.32 4.14 1.03
CA LEU A 75 21.86 4.09 1.09
C LEU A 75 21.25 5.31 0.37
N GLU A 76 21.79 6.50 0.59
CA GLU A 76 21.34 7.72 -0.08
C GLU A 76 21.60 7.67 -1.60
N TYR A 77 22.75 7.18 -2.03
CA TYR A 77 23.10 7.04 -3.45
C TYR A 77 22.14 6.11 -4.21
N LEU A 78 21.73 5.00 -3.60
CA LEU A 78 20.77 4.06 -4.22
C LEU A 78 19.34 4.60 -4.25
N LEU A 79 18.93 5.34 -3.21
CA LEU A 79 17.54 5.79 -3.07
C LEU A 79 17.25 7.09 -3.84
N ARG A 80 18.23 8.00 -3.93
CA ARG A 80 18.07 9.34 -4.53
C ARG A 80 17.63 9.32 -6.00
N PRO A 81 18.17 8.46 -6.88
CA PRO A 81 17.73 8.37 -8.28
C PRO A 81 16.30 7.84 -8.43
N HIS A 82 15.81 7.11 -7.42
CA HIS A 82 14.51 6.45 -7.44
C HIS A 82 13.44 7.20 -6.66
N GLY A 83 13.79 8.27 -5.94
CA GLY A 83 12.87 9.10 -5.15
C GLY A 83 12.29 8.39 -3.93
N ILE A 84 12.90 7.28 -3.50
CA ILE A 84 12.43 6.47 -2.37
C ILE A 84 12.68 7.25 -1.08
N MET A 85 11.61 7.58 -0.35
CA MET A 85 11.73 8.22 0.95
C MET A 85 12.07 7.18 2.03
N ARG A 86 12.98 7.56 2.92
CA ARG A 86 13.31 6.82 4.14
C ARG A 86 12.73 7.51 5.36
N ARG A 87 12.21 6.72 6.31
CA ARG A 87 11.80 7.20 7.63
C ARG A 87 12.32 6.24 8.69
N THR A 88 12.98 6.77 9.71
CA THR A 88 13.31 6.00 10.90
C THR A 88 12.02 5.72 11.68
N VAL A 89 11.77 4.45 11.97
CA VAL A 89 10.62 3.96 12.72
C VAL A 89 11.11 3.14 13.91
N THR A 90 10.36 3.21 15.01
CA THR A 90 10.64 2.41 16.19
C THR A 90 9.87 1.10 16.16
N LEU A 91 10.58 -0.02 16.29
CA LEU A 91 10.04 -1.38 16.29
C LEU A 91 9.51 -1.73 17.69
N SER A 92 8.31 -1.26 18.01
CA SER A 92 7.62 -1.61 19.25
C SER A 92 7.23 -3.10 19.32
N LYS A 93 6.99 -3.62 20.52
CA LYS A 93 6.58 -5.03 20.73
C LYS A 93 5.37 -5.40 19.84
N GLY A 94 5.50 -6.44 19.02
CA GLY A 94 4.44 -6.88 18.10
C GLY A 94 4.38 -6.17 16.74
N TRP A 95 5.36 -5.32 16.42
CA TRP A 95 5.41 -4.52 15.18
C TRP A 95 5.13 -5.32 13.90
N TYR A 96 5.53 -6.60 13.84
CA TYR A 96 5.37 -7.45 12.65
C TYR A 96 3.91 -7.68 12.24
N LYS A 97 2.93 -7.40 13.11
CA LYS A 97 1.49 -7.53 12.81
C LYS A 97 0.91 -6.28 12.15
N ASP A 98 1.40 -5.11 12.55
CA ASP A 98 0.79 -3.82 12.23
C ASP A 98 1.66 -2.95 11.30
N ALA A 99 2.94 -3.30 11.13
CA ALA A 99 3.84 -2.63 10.22
C ALA A 99 3.48 -2.88 8.75
N ILE A 100 3.79 -1.90 7.91
CA ILE A 100 3.48 -1.86 6.48
C ILE A 100 4.74 -1.48 5.70
N GLY A 101 4.99 -2.20 4.60
CA GLY A 101 6.10 -1.91 3.68
C GLY A 101 7.39 -2.64 4.06
N ALA A 102 8.37 -2.61 3.15
CA ALA A 102 9.68 -3.18 3.42
C ALA A 102 10.49 -2.26 4.34
N MET A 103 11.21 -2.84 5.29
CA MET A 103 12.03 -2.12 6.26
C MET A 103 13.46 -2.69 6.29
N LEU A 104 14.43 -1.83 6.57
CA LEU A 104 15.76 -2.22 6.97
C LEU A 104 15.79 -2.36 8.49
N GLY A 105 16.14 -3.54 9.00
CA GLY A 105 16.43 -3.73 10.41
C GLY A 105 17.92 -3.93 10.63
N ILE A 106 18.38 -3.69 11.86
CA ILE A 106 19.72 -4.08 12.31
C ILE A 106 19.55 -5.23 13.30
N ARG A 107 20.34 -6.30 13.15
CA ARG A 107 20.32 -7.46 14.07
C ARG A 107 21.22 -7.18 15.27
N LYS A 108 20.68 -7.26 16.50
CA LYS A 108 21.40 -6.95 17.75
C LYS A 108 22.62 -7.85 18.02
N SER A 109 22.63 -9.07 17.50
CA SER A 109 23.72 -10.03 17.74
C SER A 109 25.03 -9.60 17.07
N ASP A 110 24.96 -9.16 15.82
CA ASP A 110 26.14 -8.97 14.96
C ASP A 110 26.20 -7.57 14.31
N GLY A 111 25.26 -6.68 14.61
CA GLY A 111 25.15 -5.36 13.97
C GLY A 111 24.77 -5.41 12.49
N MET A 112 24.41 -6.60 11.98
CA MET A 112 24.17 -6.85 10.56
C MET A 112 22.86 -6.25 10.06
N VAL A 113 22.90 -5.74 8.82
CA VAL A 113 21.74 -5.15 8.13
C VAL A 113 20.90 -6.25 7.49
N VAL A 114 19.61 -6.27 7.83
CA VAL A 114 18.65 -7.26 7.33
C VAL A 114 17.45 -6.61 6.65
N ALA A 115 17.04 -7.18 5.52
CA ALA A 115 15.80 -6.79 4.84
C ALA A 115 14.60 -7.46 5.53
N LEU A 116 13.72 -6.65 6.09
CA LEU A 116 12.44 -7.06 6.68
C LEU A 116 11.36 -6.88 5.61
N ILE A 117 10.94 -7.98 4.99
CA ILE A 117 9.99 -7.96 3.88
C ILE A 117 8.62 -8.44 4.37
N PRO A 118 7.52 -7.70 4.11
CA PRO A 118 6.20 -8.13 4.52
C PRO A 118 5.77 -9.41 3.80
N THR A 119 5.19 -10.33 4.55
CA THR A 119 4.56 -11.55 4.01
C THR A 119 3.08 -11.30 3.77
N GLY A 120 2.58 -11.74 2.61
CA GLY A 120 1.31 -11.26 2.03
C GLY A 120 0.12 -11.11 2.97
N PHE A 121 -0.11 -12.02 3.93
CA PHE A 121 -1.26 -11.97 4.83
C PHE A 121 -1.01 -11.16 6.11
N SER A 122 0.09 -11.45 6.81
CA SER A 122 0.50 -10.80 8.06
C SER A 122 1.83 -11.39 8.52
N GLY A 123 2.71 -10.54 9.04
CA GLY A 123 4.05 -10.90 9.47
C GLY A 123 5.13 -10.49 8.49
N TYR A 124 6.35 -10.50 8.97
CA TYR A 124 7.53 -10.17 8.19
C TYR A 124 8.39 -11.42 8.01
N ARG A 125 9.17 -11.46 6.93
CA ARG A 125 10.26 -12.42 6.74
C ARG A 125 11.56 -11.66 6.68
N TYR A 126 12.58 -12.25 7.27
CA TYR A 126 13.96 -11.87 7.02
C TYR A 126 14.68 -13.10 6.48
N ARG A 127 15.70 -12.87 5.66
CA ARG A 127 16.58 -13.95 5.20
C ARG A 127 17.68 -14.11 6.23
N ASP A 128 17.79 -15.30 6.79
CA ASP A 128 18.88 -15.63 7.69
C ASP A 128 20.14 -15.89 6.85
N MET A 129 21.22 -15.18 7.13
CA MET A 129 22.45 -15.20 6.33
C MET A 129 23.24 -16.49 6.51
N GLU A 130 23.20 -17.12 7.68
CA GLU A 130 23.96 -18.35 7.95
C GLU A 130 23.34 -19.57 7.25
N THR A 131 22.01 -19.57 7.10
CA THR A 131 21.28 -20.71 6.54
C THR A 131 20.71 -20.44 5.15
N GLY A 132 20.75 -19.19 4.67
CA GLY A 132 20.13 -18.75 3.43
C GLY A 132 18.60 -18.89 3.40
N LYS A 133 17.98 -19.31 4.51
CA LYS A 133 16.54 -19.61 4.60
C LYS A 133 15.76 -18.35 4.97
N GLN A 134 14.58 -18.20 4.36
CA GLN A 134 13.64 -17.16 4.79
C GLN A 134 12.97 -17.59 6.09
N VAL A 135 13.19 -16.82 7.16
CA VAL A 135 12.61 -17.05 8.48
C VAL A 135 11.49 -16.05 8.73
N LYS A 136 10.34 -16.54 9.19
CA LYS A 136 9.20 -15.69 9.55
C LYS A 136 9.40 -15.07 10.93
N ILE A 137 9.12 -13.78 11.06
CA ILE A 137 9.18 -13.04 12.31
C ILE A 137 7.93 -13.35 13.14
N ASN A 138 8.17 -13.72 14.39
CA ASN A 138 7.25 -14.14 15.43
C ASN A 138 7.65 -13.49 16.77
N GLY A 139 6.83 -13.64 17.81
CA GLY A 139 7.12 -13.05 19.12
C GLY A 139 8.44 -13.48 19.78
N LYS A 140 9.04 -14.61 19.35
CA LYS A 140 10.31 -15.13 19.91
C LYS A 140 11.57 -14.55 19.25
N ASN A 141 11.48 -14.10 18.00
CA ASN A 141 12.63 -13.60 17.24
C ASN A 141 12.53 -12.09 16.96
N GLN A 142 11.44 -11.43 17.35
CA GLN A 142 11.29 -9.98 17.22
C GLN A 142 12.35 -9.18 18.01
N GLU A 143 12.85 -9.75 19.11
CA GLU A 143 13.85 -9.11 19.98
C GLU A 143 15.27 -9.22 19.44
N LEU A 144 15.48 -10.01 18.37
CA LEU A 144 16.77 -10.12 17.68
C LEU A 144 17.14 -8.84 16.92
N PHE A 145 16.17 -7.94 16.70
CA PHE A 145 16.37 -6.70 15.94
C PHE A 145 16.47 -5.50 16.88
N GLU A 146 17.23 -4.48 16.47
CA GLU A 146 17.31 -3.19 17.14
C GLU A 146 15.94 -2.50 17.18
N GLU A 147 15.75 -1.61 18.15
CA GLU A 147 14.50 -0.88 18.29
C GLU A 147 14.29 0.16 17.19
N GLU A 148 15.34 0.55 16.47
CA GLU A 148 15.26 1.45 15.32
C GLU A 148 15.37 0.67 14.00
N ALA A 149 14.46 0.99 13.07
CA ALA A 149 14.48 0.46 11.71
C ALA A 149 14.23 1.56 10.69
N ILE A 150 14.69 1.36 9.46
CA ILE A 150 14.47 2.30 8.36
C ILE A 150 13.34 1.75 7.49
N ALA A 151 12.17 2.40 7.54
CA ALA A 151 11.07 2.08 6.63
C ALA A 151 11.24 2.79 5.29
N PHE A 152 11.05 2.04 4.20
CA PHE A 152 11.06 2.57 2.84
C PHE A 152 9.63 2.69 2.32
N TYR A 153 9.30 3.84 1.73
CA TYR A 153 8.03 4.05 1.05
C TYR A 153 8.22 4.04 -0.45
N ARG A 154 7.31 3.36 -1.17
CA ARG A 154 7.31 3.40 -2.63
C ARG A 154 6.95 4.82 -3.10
N PRO A 155 7.77 5.48 -3.90
CA PRO A 155 7.42 6.77 -4.46
C PRO A 155 6.41 6.62 -5.60
N LEU A 156 5.50 7.59 -5.72
CA LEU A 156 4.66 7.73 -6.90
C LEU A 156 5.57 8.06 -8.09
N PRO A 157 5.30 7.53 -9.29
CA PRO A 157 6.10 7.85 -10.47
C PRO A 157 6.14 9.36 -10.71
N LEU A 158 7.34 9.90 -10.97
CA LEU A 158 7.65 11.32 -11.22
C LEU A 158 7.06 11.85 -12.56
N LYS A 159 5.95 11.29 -13.04
CA LYS A 159 5.26 11.68 -14.28
C LYS A 159 3.91 12.36 -13.96
N ALA A 160 3.29 13.00 -14.95
CA ALA A 160 1.90 13.48 -14.82
C ALA A 160 1.02 12.26 -14.52
N LEU A 161 0.36 12.23 -13.36
CA LEU A 161 -0.43 11.08 -12.92
C LEU A 161 -1.79 11.12 -13.60
N GLY A 162 -2.02 10.18 -14.52
CA GLY A 162 -3.37 9.83 -14.96
C GLY A 162 -4.06 8.89 -13.97
N ILE A 163 -5.39 8.81 -14.04
CA ILE A 163 -6.20 7.84 -13.27
C ILE A 163 -5.72 6.40 -13.52
N SER A 164 -5.25 6.10 -14.75
CA SER A 164 -4.67 4.81 -15.13
C SER A 164 -3.35 4.48 -14.41
N ASP A 165 -2.50 5.48 -14.19
CA ASP A 165 -1.21 5.28 -13.52
C ASP A 165 -1.40 5.11 -12.01
N LEU A 166 -2.37 5.81 -11.44
CA LEU A 166 -2.83 5.59 -10.07
C LEU A 166 -3.39 4.17 -9.92
N MET A 167 -4.26 3.73 -10.83
CA MET A 167 -4.79 2.35 -10.81
C MET A 167 -3.68 1.30 -10.89
N ARG A 168 -2.69 1.49 -11.77
CA ARG A 168 -1.53 0.59 -11.88
C ARG A 168 -0.67 0.60 -10.61
N TYR A 169 -0.48 1.77 -9.99
CA TYR A 169 0.20 1.90 -8.70
C TYR A 169 -0.54 1.15 -7.59
N ILE A 170 -1.88 1.22 -7.57
CA ILE A 170 -2.73 0.51 -6.61
C ILE A 170 -2.57 -1.00 -6.75
N LEU A 171 -2.76 -1.51 -7.96
CA LEU A 171 -2.58 -2.93 -8.30
C LEU A 171 -1.17 -3.44 -7.99
N GLY A 172 -0.15 -2.59 -8.13
CA GLY A 172 1.24 -2.95 -7.82
C GLY A 172 1.66 -2.74 -6.36
N THR A 173 0.85 -2.07 -5.53
CA THR A 173 1.15 -1.80 -4.10
C THR A 173 0.46 -2.79 -3.18
N LEU A 174 -0.67 -3.34 -3.61
CA LEU A 174 -1.39 -4.38 -2.89
C LEU A 174 -0.75 -5.75 -3.15
N SER A 175 -0.54 -6.52 -2.09
CA SER A 175 -0.12 -7.90 -2.25
C SER A 175 -1.27 -8.70 -2.85
N PRO A 176 -1.02 -9.71 -3.70
CA PRO A 176 -2.07 -10.62 -4.17
C PRO A 176 -2.89 -11.21 -3.02
N ALA A 177 -2.27 -11.37 -1.85
CA ALA A 177 -2.93 -11.84 -0.63
C ALA A 177 -4.01 -10.88 -0.08
N ASP A 178 -3.79 -9.56 -0.15
CA ASP A 178 -4.77 -8.56 0.30
C ASP A 178 -6.04 -8.65 -0.56
N PHE A 179 -5.87 -8.76 -1.88
CA PHE A 179 -6.98 -8.91 -2.83
C PHE A 179 -7.75 -10.22 -2.64
N VAL A 180 -7.03 -11.33 -2.47
CA VAL A 180 -7.63 -12.65 -2.19
C VAL A 180 -8.42 -12.62 -0.89
N MET A 181 -7.94 -11.93 0.14
CA MET A 181 -8.60 -11.85 1.45
C MET A 181 -9.85 -10.96 1.42
N THR A 182 -9.80 -9.82 0.73
CA THR A 182 -11.01 -9.02 0.47
C THR A 182 -12.01 -9.82 -0.36
N GLY A 183 -11.54 -10.51 -1.41
CA GLY A 183 -12.35 -11.40 -2.23
C GLY A 183 -13.03 -12.50 -1.43
N ALA A 184 -12.27 -13.24 -0.63
CA ALA A 184 -12.76 -14.33 0.19
C ALA A 184 -13.76 -13.87 1.26
N SER A 185 -13.49 -12.75 1.93
CA SER A 185 -14.43 -12.17 2.90
C SER A 185 -15.72 -11.68 2.24
N ALA A 186 -15.63 -11.03 1.08
CA ALA A 186 -16.80 -10.62 0.32
C ALA A 186 -17.60 -11.82 -0.21
N LEU A 187 -16.94 -12.89 -0.63
CA LEU A 187 -17.56 -14.16 -1.03
C LEU A 187 -18.26 -14.84 0.15
N ALA A 188 -17.64 -14.88 1.32
CA ALA A 188 -18.25 -15.43 2.54
C ALA A 188 -19.51 -14.65 2.95
N VAL A 189 -19.45 -13.32 2.91
CA VAL A 189 -20.63 -12.46 3.12
C VAL A 189 -21.70 -12.75 2.07
N ALA A 190 -21.31 -12.92 0.79
CA ALA A 190 -22.25 -13.23 -0.27
C ALA A 190 -22.98 -14.56 -0.03
N LEU A 191 -22.24 -15.64 0.24
CA LEU A 191 -22.82 -16.97 0.51
C LEU A 191 -23.77 -16.98 1.71
N ILE A 192 -23.45 -16.24 2.78
CA ILE A 192 -24.33 -16.14 3.94
C ILE A 192 -25.55 -15.27 3.63
N GLY A 193 -25.37 -14.19 2.86
CA GLY A 193 -26.47 -13.40 2.35
C GLY A 193 -27.45 -14.24 1.53
N MET A 194 -26.96 -15.22 0.78
CA MET A 194 -27.79 -16.15 0.00
C MET A 194 -28.61 -17.12 0.87
N LEU A 195 -28.21 -17.40 2.11
CA LEU A 195 -28.99 -18.26 3.02
C LEU A 195 -30.31 -17.60 3.44
N SER A 196 -30.33 -16.28 3.61
CA SER A 196 -31.52 -15.54 4.06
C SER A 196 -32.77 -15.77 3.18
N PRO A 197 -32.73 -15.54 1.84
CA PRO A 197 -33.89 -15.82 0.98
C PRO A 197 -34.27 -17.30 0.92
N LYS A 198 -33.28 -18.21 1.02
CA LYS A 198 -33.54 -19.66 1.05
C LYS A 198 -34.29 -20.08 2.32
N LEU A 199 -33.90 -19.52 3.46
CA LEU A 199 -34.57 -19.77 4.74
C LEU A 199 -35.99 -19.20 4.76
N ASN A 200 -36.20 -18.00 4.21
CA ASN A 200 -37.54 -17.46 4.05
C ASN A 200 -38.40 -18.37 3.17
N ASN A 201 -37.88 -18.86 2.03
CA ASN A 201 -38.62 -19.79 1.17
C ASN A 201 -38.99 -21.09 1.91
N LEU A 202 -38.07 -21.67 2.68
CA LEU A 202 -38.33 -22.86 3.50
C LEU A 202 -39.37 -22.60 4.61
N LEU A 203 -39.33 -21.42 5.24
CA LEU A 203 -40.29 -21.02 6.27
C LEU A 203 -41.70 -20.94 5.68
N PHE A 204 -41.87 -20.26 4.55
CA PHE A 204 -43.19 -20.12 3.91
C PHE A 204 -43.69 -21.41 3.28
N SER A 205 -42.83 -22.20 2.63
CA SER A 205 -43.27 -23.38 1.87
C SER A 205 -43.42 -24.62 2.75
N ARG A 206 -42.50 -24.87 3.70
CA ARG A 206 -42.51 -26.11 4.49
C ARG A 206 -43.20 -25.96 5.84
N VAL A 207 -42.96 -24.87 6.56
CA VAL A 207 -43.44 -24.76 7.95
C VAL A 207 -44.91 -24.40 8.02
N ILE A 208 -45.37 -23.51 7.12
CA ILE A 208 -46.77 -23.11 7.07
C ILE A 208 -47.64 -24.27 6.54
N GLU A 209 -47.12 -25.10 5.62
CA GLU A 209 -47.83 -26.26 5.09
C GLU A 209 -47.85 -27.45 6.08
N ASP A 210 -46.73 -27.79 6.75
CA ASP A 210 -46.68 -28.93 7.70
C ASP A 210 -47.30 -28.63 9.07
N GLY A 211 -47.43 -27.36 9.48
CA GLY A 211 -48.03 -26.96 10.76
C GLY A 211 -47.28 -27.44 12.03
N SER A 212 -46.11 -28.06 11.88
CA SER A 212 -45.32 -28.63 12.98
C SER A 212 -44.53 -27.54 13.74
N THR A 213 -44.83 -27.39 15.03
CA THR A 213 -44.13 -26.47 15.94
C THR A 213 -42.64 -26.80 16.10
N GLN A 214 -42.25 -28.05 15.91
CA GLN A 214 -40.87 -28.50 16.03
C GLN A 214 -39.99 -28.00 14.86
N ILE A 215 -40.54 -27.96 13.64
CA ILE A 215 -39.83 -27.45 12.46
C ILE A 215 -39.73 -25.91 12.55
N LEU A 216 -40.77 -25.24 13.04
CA LEU A 216 -40.78 -23.80 13.29
C LEU A 216 -39.66 -23.39 14.27
N LEU A 217 -39.55 -24.08 15.41
CA LEU A 217 -38.49 -23.83 16.40
C LEU A 217 -37.10 -24.06 15.81
N ALA A 218 -36.90 -25.15 15.06
CA ALA A 218 -35.62 -25.45 14.42
C ALA A 218 -35.18 -24.37 13.43
N ILE A 219 -36.09 -23.89 12.56
CA ILE A 219 -35.78 -22.82 11.60
C ILE A 219 -35.53 -21.49 12.30
N THR A 220 -36.28 -21.17 13.35
CA THR A 220 -36.10 -19.92 14.11
C THR A 220 -34.71 -19.88 14.75
N VAL A 221 -34.29 -20.97 15.42
CA VAL A 221 -32.94 -21.08 16.00
C VAL A 221 -31.86 -21.00 14.92
N PHE A 222 -32.08 -21.65 13.77
CA PHE A 222 -31.15 -21.56 12.65
C PHE A 222 -31.03 -20.14 12.10
N MET A 223 -32.14 -19.40 12.00
CA MET A 223 -32.16 -17.99 11.55
C MET A 223 -31.37 -17.07 12.48
N ILE A 224 -31.50 -17.27 13.80
CA ILE A 224 -30.71 -16.54 14.80
C ILE A 224 -29.23 -16.83 14.60
N CYS A 225 -28.86 -18.10 14.40
CA CYS A 225 -27.48 -18.51 14.19
C CYS A 225 -26.86 -17.93 12.91
N VAL A 226 -27.63 -17.90 11.81
CA VAL A 226 -27.21 -17.28 10.53
C VAL A 226 -27.06 -15.77 10.67
N THR A 227 -27.97 -15.11 11.38
CA THR A 227 -27.90 -13.67 11.63
C THR A 227 -26.66 -13.31 12.43
N LEU A 228 -26.39 -14.06 13.50
CA LEU A 228 -25.20 -13.87 14.34
C LEU A 228 -23.90 -14.10 13.55
N SER A 229 -23.87 -15.16 12.73
CA SER A 229 -22.72 -15.47 11.87
C SER A 229 -22.48 -14.39 10.81
N SER A 230 -23.56 -13.85 10.21
CA SER A 230 -23.50 -12.73 9.27
C SER A 230 -22.93 -11.47 9.93
N LEU A 231 -23.34 -11.17 11.16
CA LEU A 231 -22.82 -10.02 11.91
C LEU A 231 -21.31 -10.13 12.14
N LEU A 232 -20.84 -11.30 12.58
CA LEU A 232 -19.41 -11.55 12.82
C LEU A 232 -18.58 -11.41 11.54
N ILE A 233 -19.04 -12.02 10.44
CA ILE A 233 -18.30 -12.01 9.17
C ILE A 233 -18.31 -10.61 8.53
N ASN A 234 -19.40 -9.85 8.65
CA ASN A 234 -19.41 -8.45 8.26
C ASN A 234 -18.44 -7.61 9.10
N GLY A 235 -18.34 -7.89 10.41
CA GLY A 235 -17.33 -7.28 11.28
C GLY A 235 -15.90 -7.55 10.79
N VAL A 236 -15.59 -8.82 10.47
CA VAL A 236 -14.28 -9.20 9.91
C VAL A 236 -14.03 -8.49 8.58
N LYS A 237 -14.98 -8.49 7.64
CA LYS A 237 -14.87 -7.77 6.36
C LYS A 237 -14.61 -6.27 6.56
N SER A 238 -15.27 -5.65 7.54
CA SER A 238 -15.08 -4.24 7.87
C SER A 238 -13.65 -3.97 8.35
N LEU A 239 -13.12 -4.81 9.24
CA LEU A 239 -11.72 -4.71 9.71
C LEU A 239 -10.71 -4.89 8.57
N ILE A 240 -10.94 -5.84 7.67
CA ILE A 240 -10.09 -6.07 6.49
C ILE A 240 -10.09 -4.84 5.58
N THR A 241 -11.28 -4.30 5.30
CA THR A 241 -11.44 -3.12 4.45
C THR A 241 -10.78 -1.89 5.08
N ALA A 242 -10.94 -1.69 6.40
CA ALA A 242 -10.29 -0.61 7.14
C ALA A 242 -8.76 -0.73 7.07
N ARG A 243 -8.21 -1.94 7.26
CA ARG A 243 -6.77 -2.19 7.17
C ARG A 243 -6.21 -1.83 5.79
N ILE A 244 -6.92 -2.21 4.73
CA ILE A 244 -6.54 -1.90 3.35
C ILE A 244 -6.60 -0.39 3.10
N ASN A 245 -7.66 0.27 3.53
CA ASN A 245 -7.80 1.73 3.38
C ASN A 245 -6.66 2.48 4.09
N THR A 246 -6.30 2.09 5.32
CA THR A 246 -5.19 2.70 6.06
C THR A 246 -3.85 2.48 5.34
N LYS A 247 -3.59 1.26 4.87
CA LYS A 247 -2.37 0.93 4.11
C LYS A 247 -2.23 1.77 2.85
N MET A 248 -3.34 1.97 2.15
CA MET A 248 -3.37 2.75 0.92
C MET A 248 -3.24 4.26 1.20
N SER A 249 -3.92 4.77 2.21
CA SER A 249 -3.81 6.18 2.64
C SER A 249 -2.37 6.56 2.98
N ILE A 250 -1.68 5.74 3.79
CA ILE A 250 -0.26 5.97 4.16
C ILE A 250 0.63 5.97 2.91
N SER A 251 0.44 5.01 2.01
CA SER A 251 1.23 4.91 0.77
C SER A 251 1.04 6.11 -0.15
N VAL A 252 -0.21 6.52 -0.37
CA VAL A 252 -0.56 7.67 -1.22
C VAL A 252 -0.02 8.98 -0.60
N GLN A 253 -0.24 9.18 0.70
CA GLN A 253 0.21 10.38 1.40
C GLN A 253 1.74 10.52 1.38
N ALA A 254 2.47 9.45 1.68
CA ALA A 254 3.93 9.43 1.61
C ALA A 254 4.43 9.78 0.21
N ALA A 255 3.76 9.27 -0.82
CA ALA A 255 4.15 9.48 -2.19
C ALA A 255 3.83 10.91 -2.70
N ILE A 256 2.71 11.51 -2.28
CA ILE A 256 2.40 12.93 -2.55
C ILE A 256 3.42 13.83 -1.86
N MET A 257 3.79 13.53 -0.61
CA MET A 257 4.79 14.29 0.13
C MET A 257 6.17 14.20 -0.52
N SER A 258 6.59 13.00 -0.95
CA SER A 258 7.84 12.81 -1.71
C SER A 258 7.88 13.69 -2.95
N ARG A 259 6.78 13.70 -3.72
CA ARG A 259 6.66 14.54 -4.90
C ARG A 259 6.74 16.02 -4.56
N LEU A 260 6.04 16.46 -3.51
CA LEU A 260 6.05 17.85 -3.06
C LEU A 260 7.48 18.31 -2.71
N MET A 261 8.22 17.50 -1.95
CA MET A 261 9.60 17.80 -1.56
C MET A 261 10.59 17.76 -2.74
N SER A 262 10.29 17.02 -3.80
CA SER A 262 11.13 16.96 -5.01
C SER A 262 10.94 18.13 -5.98
N LEU A 263 9.94 19.01 -5.75
CA LEU A 263 9.65 20.11 -6.67
C LEU A 263 10.71 21.23 -6.57
N PRO A 264 11.07 21.86 -7.70
CA PRO A 264 12.05 22.94 -7.71
C PRO A 264 11.54 24.19 -6.99
N ALA A 265 12.45 24.97 -6.39
CA ALA A 265 12.14 26.19 -5.63
C ALA A 265 11.28 27.21 -6.42
N GLY A 266 11.42 27.26 -7.75
CA GLY A 266 10.61 28.11 -8.62
C GLY A 266 9.12 27.77 -8.64
N PHE A 267 8.74 26.52 -8.34
CA PHE A 267 7.34 26.11 -8.22
C PHE A 267 6.69 26.75 -6.99
N PHE A 268 7.37 26.71 -5.84
CA PHE A 268 6.87 27.26 -4.57
C PHE A 268 6.67 28.77 -4.59
N LYS A 269 7.36 29.50 -5.48
CA LYS A 269 7.20 30.95 -5.62
C LYS A 269 5.81 31.36 -6.11
N ASN A 270 5.12 30.48 -6.86
CA ASN A 270 3.83 30.76 -7.48
C ASN A 270 2.63 30.32 -6.63
N TYR A 271 2.85 29.70 -5.48
CA TYR A 271 1.79 29.13 -4.65
C TYR A 271 1.99 29.48 -3.17
N SER A 272 0.92 29.87 -2.48
CA SER A 272 0.97 30.05 -1.03
C SER A 272 1.04 28.70 -0.31
N SER A 273 1.63 28.65 0.89
CA SER A 273 1.69 27.44 1.71
C SER A 273 0.29 26.85 2.00
N GLY A 274 -0.73 27.71 2.13
CA GLY A 274 -2.13 27.29 2.30
C GLY A 274 -2.73 26.65 1.05
N GLU A 275 -2.45 27.20 -0.13
CA GLU A 275 -2.93 26.64 -1.40
C GLU A 275 -2.24 25.32 -1.75
N LEU A 276 -0.93 25.22 -1.51
CA LEU A 276 -0.16 23.97 -1.64
C LEU A 276 -0.72 22.87 -0.71
N SER A 277 -0.99 23.20 0.55
CA SER A 277 -1.56 22.27 1.53
C SER A 277 -2.95 21.79 1.10
N ALA A 278 -3.83 22.72 0.70
CA ALA A 278 -5.18 22.39 0.24
C ALA A 278 -5.17 21.51 -1.02
N ARG A 279 -4.28 21.79 -1.98
CA ARG A 279 -4.12 20.99 -3.21
C ARG A 279 -3.55 19.60 -2.92
N ALA A 280 -2.56 19.50 -2.02
CA ALA A 280 -1.98 18.23 -1.61
C ALA A 280 -3.02 17.34 -0.91
N GLN A 281 -3.82 17.91 0.01
CA GLN A 281 -4.91 17.21 0.68
C GLN A 281 -5.99 16.76 -0.31
N CYS A 282 -6.40 17.63 -1.24
CA CYS A 282 -7.37 17.28 -2.28
C CYS A 282 -6.87 16.12 -3.14
N SER A 283 -5.60 16.14 -3.55
CA SER A 283 -4.98 15.03 -4.30
C SER A 283 -4.98 13.73 -3.49
N ASN A 284 -4.71 13.79 -2.18
CA ASN A 284 -4.74 12.62 -1.31
C ASN A 284 -6.15 12.03 -1.22
N SER A 285 -7.16 12.86 -0.95
CA SER A 285 -8.56 12.42 -0.87
C SER A 285 -9.07 11.85 -2.19
N LEU A 286 -8.70 12.44 -3.34
CA LEU A 286 -9.08 11.90 -4.65
C LEU A 286 -8.46 10.53 -4.91
N CYS A 287 -7.19 10.34 -4.53
CA CYS A 287 -6.52 9.05 -4.65
C CYS A 287 -7.17 8.01 -3.72
N GLU A 288 -7.42 8.35 -2.46
CA GLU A 288 -8.12 7.47 -1.50
C GLU A 288 -9.52 7.09 -2.00
N MET A 289 -10.26 8.03 -2.57
CA MET A 289 -11.57 7.78 -3.16
C MET A 289 -11.48 6.83 -4.37
N LEU A 290 -10.53 7.06 -5.29
CA LEU A 290 -10.30 6.18 -6.43
C LEU A 290 -9.92 4.76 -5.99
N VAL A 291 -9.05 4.63 -4.97
CA VAL A 291 -8.68 3.36 -4.36
C VAL A 291 -9.89 2.64 -3.79
N SER A 292 -10.69 3.36 -3.00
CA SER A 292 -11.89 2.81 -2.35
C SER A 292 -12.90 2.31 -3.39
N VAL A 293 -13.12 3.09 -4.46
CA VAL A 293 -13.99 2.70 -5.57
C VAL A 293 -13.43 1.46 -6.30
N ALA A 294 -12.13 1.43 -6.60
CA ALA A 294 -11.52 0.32 -7.30
C ALA A 294 -11.61 -1.00 -6.52
N LEU A 295 -11.27 -0.98 -5.22
CA LEU A 295 -11.18 -2.19 -4.39
C LEU A 295 -12.52 -2.59 -3.80
N THR A 296 -13.27 -1.64 -3.25
CA THR A 296 -14.51 -1.95 -2.54
C THR A 296 -15.66 -2.07 -3.53
N THR A 297 -15.90 -1.02 -4.32
CA THR A 297 -17.03 -0.98 -5.27
C THR A 297 -16.81 -1.94 -6.44
N GLY A 298 -15.59 -2.03 -6.97
CA GLY A 298 -15.26 -2.97 -8.04
C GLY A 298 -15.52 -4.42 -7.61
N LEU A 299 -15.05 -4.81 -6.43
CA LEU A 299 -15.24 -6.15 -5.91
C LEU A 299 -16.71 -6.45 -5.55
N THR A 300 -17.41 -5.53 -4.88
CA THR A 300 -18.84 -5.71 -4.59
C THR A 300 -19.68 -5.77 -5.85
N SER A 301 -19.28 -5.07 -6.92
CA SER A 301 -19.94 -5.16 -8.23
C SER A 301 -19.77 -6.52 -8.89
N VAL A 302 -18.65 -7.21 -8.68
CA VAL A 302 -18.49 -8.59 -9.17
C VAL A 302 -19.37 -9.54 -8.37
N PHE A 303 -19.43 -9.37 -7.04
CA PHE A 303 -20.29 -10.20 -6.18
C PHE A 303 -21.78 -9.91 -6.36
N SER A 304 -22.19 -8.70 -6.78
CA SER A 304 -23.60 -8.40 -7.07
C SER A 304 -24.14 -9.22 -8.24
N LEU A 305 -23.30 -9.59 -9.21
CA LEU A 305 -23.67 -10.49 -10.30
C LEU A 305 -24.11 -11.87 -9.80
N VAL A 306 -23.51 -12.36 -8.70
CA VAL A 306 -23.90 -13.63 -8.06
C VAL A 306 -25.32 -13.53 -7.50
N TYR A 307 -25.67 -12.41 -6.86
CA TYR A 307 -27.03 -12.17 -6.36
C TYR A 307 -28.04 -12.05 -7.51
N ILE A 308 -27.68 -11.39 -8.61
CA ILE A 308 -28.54 -11.31 -9.80
C ILE A 308 -28.79 -12.71 -10.35
N SER A 309 -27.73 -13.51 -10.52
CA SER A 309 -27.84 -14.91 -10.98
C SER A 309 -28.76 -15.75 -10.07
N GLN A 310 -28.71 -15.53 -8.76
CA GLN A 310 -29.61 -16.18 -7.82
C GLN A 310 -31.10 -15.82 -8.06
N ILE A 311 -31.42 -14.55 -8.30
CA ILE A 311 -32.80 -14.11 -8.53
C ILE A 311 -33.40 -14.83 -9.76
N PHE A 312 -32.60 -15.05 -10.81
CA PHE A 312 -33.02 -15.81 -12.00
C PHE A 312 -33.44 -17.25 -11.67
N VAL A 313 -32.75 -17.91 -10.73
CA VAL A 313 -33.05 -19.30 -10.33
C VAL A 313 -34.28 -19.39 -9.42
N TYR A 314 -34.49 -18.43 -8.53
CA TYR A 314 -35.58 -18.48 -7.55
C TYR A 314 -36.96 -18.10 -8.11
N ALA A 315 -37.03 -17.06 -8.94
CA ALA A 315 -38.31 -16.55 -9.43
C ALA A 315 -38.14 -15.82 -10.77
N PRO A 316 -38.08 -16.54 -11.92
CA PRO A 316 -37.90 -15.93 -13.23
C PRO A 316 -38.98 -14.87 -13.57
N ALA A 317 -40.18 -14.98 -12.99
CA ALA A 317 -41.25 -14.01 -13.13
C ALA A 317 -40.98 -12.65 -12.45
N LEU A 318 -40.17 -12.61 -11.37
CA LEU A 318 -39.81 -11.37 -10.65
C LEU A 318 -38.48 -10.76 -11.12
N VAL A 319 -37.78 -11.42 -12.04
CA VAL A 319 -36.51 -10.91 -12.58
C VAL A 319 -36.74 -9.64 -13.39
N ILE A 320 -37.73 -9.62 -14.28
CA ILE A 320 -37.95 -8.48 -15.19
C ILE A 320 -38.27 -7.19 -14.39
N PRO A 321 -39.20 -7.19 -13.41
CA PRO A 321 -39.45 -6.01 -12.58
C PRO A 321 -38.24 -5.58 -11.74
N SER A 322 -37.53 -6.53 -11.12
CA SER A 322 -36.36 -6.22 -10.29
C SER A 322 -35.20 -5.64 -11.11
N LEU A 323 -35.02 -6.11 -12.35
CA LEU A 323 -34.01 -5.61 -13.27
C LEU A 323 -34.35 -4.19 -13.76
N ILE A 324 -35.62 -3.89 -14.03
CA ILE A 324 -36.08 -2.52 -14.34
C ILE A 324 -35.83 -1.57 -13.17
N ILE A 325 -36.17 -1.97 -11.94
CA ILE A 325 -36.00 -1.13 -10.74
C ILE A 325 -34.52 -0.88 -10.45
N THR A 326 -33.69 -1.92 -10.53
CA THR A 326 -32.23 -1.76 -10.34
C THR A 326 -31.62 -0.87 -11.42
N LEU A 327 -32.01 -1.02 -12.69
CA LEU A 327 -31.55 -0.16 -13.78
C LEU A 327 -31.99 1.30 -13.59
N ALA A 328 -33.24 1.52 -13.19
CA ALA A 328 -33.76 2.85 -12.89
C ALA A 328 -33.03 3.50 -11.71
N THR A 329 -32.71 2.73 -10.67
CA THR A 329 -31.96 3.20 -9.51
C THR A 329 -30.54 3.59 -9.92
N VAL A 330 -29.84 2.74 -10.69
CA VAL A 330 -28.50 3.04 -11.21
C VAL A 330 -28.51 4.28 -12.12
N ALA A 331 -29.51 4.41 -12.99
CA ALA A 331 -29.67 5.59 -13.84
C ALA A 331 -29.89 6.85 -13.00
N PHE A 332 -30.77 6.79 -11.99
CA PHE A 332 -31.03 7.92 -11.10
C PHE A 332 -29.79 8.31 -10.27
N THR A 333 -29.05 7.33 -9.75
CA THR A 333 -27.77 7.56 -9.05
C THR A 333 -26.73 8.16 -10.00
N GLY A 334 -26.64 7.67 -11.24
CA GLY A 334 -25.73 8.20 -12.26
C GLY A 334 -26.06 9.64 -12.63
N VAL A 335 -27.34 9.96 -12.87
CA VAL A 335 -27.80 11.33 -13.14
C VAL A 335 -27.53 12.23 -11.94
N SER A 336 -27.84 11.77 -10.72
CA SER A 336 -27.56 12.53 -9.50
C SER A 336 -26.07 12.82 -9.33
N ALA A 337 -25.20 11.84 -9.61
CA ALA A 337 -23.75 12.03 -9.58
C ALA A 337 -23.28 13.04 -10.64
N LEU A 338 -23.80 12.97 -11.86
CA LEU A 338 -23.48 13.93 -12.93
C LEU A 338 -23.96 15.36 -12.59
N VAL A 339 -25.14 15.48 -11.97
CA VAL A 339 -25.66 16.76 -11.49
C VAL A 339 -24.78 17.30 -10.36
N GLN A 340 -24.40 16.47 -9.38
CA GLN A 340 -23.47 16.86 -8.31
C GLN A 340 -22.10 17.26 -8.84
N MET A 341 -21.58 16.58 -9.87
CA MET A 341 -20.33 16.96 -10.54
C MET A 341 -20.46 18.32 -11.25
N LYS A 342 -21.59 18.59 -11.92
CA LYS A 342 -21.85 19.90 -12.54
C LYS A 342 -22.01 21.02 -11.50
N VAL A 343 -22.72 20.77 -10.40
CA VAL A 343 -22.92 21.73 -9.31
C VAL A 343 -21.61 21.99 -8.58
N SER A 344 -20.84 20.95 -8.28
CA SER A 344 -19.49 21.09 -7.75
C SER A 344 -18.64 21.90 -8.72
N LYS A 345 -18.56 21.58 -10.01
CA LYS A 345 -17.76 22.39 -10.95
C LYS A 345 -18.14 23.89 -10.96
N LYS A 346 -19.42 24.24 -10.82
CA LYS A 346 -19.89 25.63 -10.65
C LYS A 346 -19.49 26.27 -9.31
N ARG A 347 -19.50 25.51 -8.23
CA ARG A 347 -19.13 26.00 -6.89
C ARG A 347 -17.64 26.35 -6.78
N TRP A 348 -16.78 25.67 -7.53
CA TRP A 348 -15.33 25.91 -7.54
C TRP A 348 -14.94 27.09 -8.45
N SER A 349 -15.78 27.46 -9.41
CA SER A 349 -15.59 28.69 -10.23
C SER A 349 -16.07 29.98 -9.55
N CYS A 350 -16.87 29.91 -8.49
CA CYS A 350 -17.40 31.08 -7.77
C CYS A 350 -16.45 31.75 -6.74
N PRO A 351 -15.56 31.06 -6.00
CA PRO A 351 -14.66 31.74 -5.07
C PRO A 351 -13.66 32.67 -5.77
N GLN A 352 -13.35 32.41 -7.04
CA GLN A 352 -12.42 33.24 -7.81
C GLN A 352 -13.02 34.60 -8.21
N LYS A 353 -14.34 34.68 -8.48
CA LYS A 353 -15.03 35.94 -8.77
C LYS A 353 -15.26 36.83 -7.55
N ARG A 354 -15.26 36.28 -6.34
CA ARG A 354 -15.44 37.08 -5.11
C ARG A 354 -14.14 37.74 -4.63
N ALA A 355 -12.99 37.30 -5.14
CA ALA A 355 -11.70 37.98 -4.94
C ALA A 355 -11.42 39.09 -5.96
N GLU A 356 -12.27 39.23 -7.00
CA GLU A 356 -12.15 40.22 -8.08
C GLU A 356 -13.19 41.34 -8.00
N CYS A 357 -13.97 41.45 -6.92
CA CYS A 357 -14.73 42.67 -6.64
C CYS A 357 -13.81 43.69 -5.94
N PRO A 358 -13.27 44.71 -6.62
CA PRO A 358 -12.78 45.88 -5.91
C PRO A 358 -13.97 46.56 -5.22
N MET A 359 -13.68 47.07 -4.03
CA MET A 359 -14.56 47.90 -3.22
C MET A 359 -15.26 48.97 -4.06
N GLY A 360 -16.58 49.08 -3.89
CA GLY A 360 -17.37 50.26 -4.17
C GLY A 360 -18.14 50.60 -2.91
#